data_AF-A0A3B1B598-F1
#
_entry.id   AF-A0A3B1B598-F1
#
_cell.length_a   1.000
_cell.length_b   1.000
_cell.length_c   1.000
_cell.angle_alpha   90.00
_cell.angle_beta   90.00
_cell.angle_gamma   90.00
#
_symmetry.space_group_name_H-M   'P 1'
#
loop_
_entity.id
_entity.type
_entity.pdbx_description
1 polymer ?
#
loop_
_entity_poly.entity_id
_entity_poly.type
_entity_poly.pdbx_seq_one_letter_code
_entity_poly.pdbx_strand_id
1 'polypeptide(L)'
;MISKTVKISVTGLALCLAGTLQASEYTQKVTDVLVQAKATVDAIGIYRQPHVPRGAAADNAKNCRELEYEMQSTVPNTYSYKPDLYDDPAMGVSFWVRTIYSEAAMIFWYGAVVEFEENTRVVSAEDRVETLRRLKAEKRCFER
;
A
#
# COMPACT_ATOMS: atom_id res chain seq x y z
N MET A 1 -64.09 -18.45 -23.59
CA MET A 1 -62.78 -18.30 -22.92
C MET A 1 -61.78 -19.19 -23.65
N ILE A 2 -60.84 -18.60 -24.40
CA ILE A 2 -59.87 -19.36 -25.23
C ILE A 2 -58.50 -19.27 -24.55
N SER A 3 -58.03 -20.42 -24.06
CA SER A 3 -56.67 -20.60 -23.53
C SER A 3 -55.69 -20.79 -24.69
N LYS A 4 -54.60 -20.01 -24.72
CA LYS A 4 -53.47 -20.23 -25.62
C LYS A 4 -52.25 -20.60 -24.80
N THR A 5 -51.75 -21.82 -25.02
CA THR A 5 -50.49 -22.32 -24.49
C THR A 5 -49.34 -21.88 -25.40
N VAL A 6 -48.35 -21.19 -24.84
CA VAL A 6 -47.11 -20.79 -25.53
C VAL A 6 -46.06 -21.88 -25.29
N LYS A 7 -45.61 -22.53 -26.37
CA LYS A 7 -44.46 -23.44 -26.35
C LYS A 7 -43.19 -22.61 -26.49
N ILE A 8 -42.40 -22.53 -25.41
CA ILE A 8 -41.06 -21.90 -25.43
C ILE A 8 -40.06 -22.94 -25.93
N SER A 9 -39.40 -22.63 -27.05
CA SER A 9 -38.41 -23.50 -27.69
C SER A 9 -37.11 -23.55 -26.88
N VAL A 10 -36.76 -24.73 -26.39
CA VAL A 10 -35.60 -25.03 -25.52
C VAL A 10 -34.25 -24.85 -26.24
N THR A 11 -34.24 -24.76 -27.57
CA THR A 11 -33.02 -24.66 -28.38
C THR A 11 -32.30 -23.31 -28.29
N GLY A 12 -32.96 -22.25 -27.81
CA GLY A 12 -32.34 -20.92 -27.65
C GLY A 12 -31.42 -20.80 -26.43
N LEU A 13 -31.53 -21.69 -25.45
CA LEU A 13 -30.82 -21.54 -24.16
C LEU A 13 -29.38 -22.10 -24.20
N ALA A 14 -29.06 -22.96 -25.17
CA ALA A 14 -27.75 -23.61 -25.27
C ALA A 14 -26.65 -22.71 -25.84
N LEU A 15 -26.97 -21.78 -26.75
CA LEU A 15 -25.96 -20.89 -27.35
C LEU A 15 -25.46 -19.78 -26.41
N CYS A 16 -26.23 -19.41 -25.39
CA CYS A 16 -25.76 -18.43 -24.39
C CYS A 16 -24.74 -19.02 -23.39
N LEU A 17 -24.75 -20.34 -23.16
CA LEU A 17 -23.87 -20.98 -22.18
C LEU A 17 -22.44 -21.23 -22.71
N ALA A 18 -22.25 -21.30 -24.03
CA ALA A 18 -20.92 -21.50 -24.60
C ALA A 18 -20.05 -20.22 -24.54
N GLY A 19 -20.67 -19.04 -24.69
CA GLY A 19 -19.96 -17.76 -24.65
C GLY A 19 -19.45 -17.35 -23.27
N THR A 20 -20.12 -17.78 -22.19
CA THR A 20 -19.71 -17.44 -20.82
C THR A 20 -18.48 -18.23 -20.35
N LEU A 21 -18.27 -19.45 -20.86
CA LEU A 21 -17.12 -20.28 -20.47
C LEU A 21 -15.80 -19.70 -20.99
N GLN A 22 -15.78 -19.21 -22.24
CA GLN A 22 -14.57 -18.58 -22.80
C GLN A 22 -14.26 -17.21 -22.16
N ALA A 23 -15.28 -16.46 -21.76
CA ALA A 23 -15.09 -15.21 -21.02
C ALA A 23 -14.50 -15.45 -19.63
N SER A 24 -14.90 -16.53 -18.94
CA SER A 24 -14.40 -16.87 -17.60
C SER A 24 -12.94 -17.30 -17.59
N GLU A 25 -12.47 -18.02 -18.61
CA GLU A 25 -11.06 -18.47 -18.66
C GLU A 25 -10.12 -17.30 -18.97
N TYR A 26 -10.57 -16.35 -19.81
CA TYR A 26 -9.81 -15.16 -20.14
C TYR A 26 -9.66 -14.20 -18.95
N THR A 27 -10.73 -14.00 -18.17
CA THR A 27 -10.65 -13.16 -16.95
C THR A 27 -9.74 -13.77 -15.89
N GLN A 28 -9.71 -15.11 -15.79
CA GLN A 28 -8.81 -15.80 -14.88
C GLN A 28 -7.33 -15.59 -15.24
N LYS A 29 -6.97 -15.70 -16.52
CA LYS A 29 -5.58 -15.44 -16.96
C LYS A 29 -5.15 -13.99 -16.74
N VAL A 30 -6.04 -13.03 -17.00
CA VAL A 30 -5.73 -11.60 -16.78
C VAL A 30 -5.56 -11.30 -15.29
N THR A 31 -6.38 -11.91 -14.42
CA THR A 31 -6.25 -11.74 -12.96
C THR A 31 -4.96 -12.36 -12.42
N ASP A 32 -4.56 -13.55 -12.88
CA ASP A 32 -3.30 -14.17 -12.49
C ASP A 32 -2.08 -13.33 -12.89
N VAL A 33 -2.09 -12.77 -14.12
CA VAL A 33 -1.02 -11.85 -14.58
C VAL A 33 -0.97 -10.58 -13.72
N LEU A 34 -2.12 -10.01 -13.36
CA LEU A 34 -2.19 -8.84 -12.49
C LEU A 34 -1.70 -9.14 -11.07
N VAL A 35 -2.06 -10.30 -10.51
CA VAL A 35 -1.59 -10.74 -9.19
C VAL A 35 -0.08 -10.94 -9.20
N GLN A 36 0.46 -11.56 -10.25
CA GLN A 36 1.90 -11.76 -10.38
C GLN A 36 2.66 -10.45 -10.60
N ALA A 37 2.12 -9.53 -11.41
CA ALA A 37 2.69 -8.20 -11.60
C ALA A 37 2.65 -7.37 -10.31
N LYS A 38 1.58 -7.47 -9.51
CA LYS A 38 1.53 -6.83 -8.19
C LYS A 38 2.59 -7.43 -7.27
N ALA A 39 2.72 -8.75 -7.22
CA ALA A 39 3.69 -9.42 -6.36
C ALA A 39 5.14 -9.05 -6.70
N THR A 40 5.48 -8.87 -7.99
CA THR A 40 6.82 -8.41 -8.38
C THR A 40 7.04 -6.95 -8.01
N VAL A 41 6.06 -6.06 -8.20
CA VAL A 41 6.16 -4.65 -7.79
C VAL A 41 6.26 -4.51 -6.27
N ASP A 42 5.47 -5.28 -5.53
CA ASP A 42 5.52 -5.33 -4.06
C ASP A 42 6.88 -5.84 -3.57
N ALA A 43 7.46 -6.84 -4.24
CA ALA A 43 8.78 -7.38 -3.90
C ALA A 43 9.91 -6.36 -4.11
N ILE A 44 9.74 -5.40 -5.03
CA ILE A 44 10.71 -4.32 -5.25
C ILE A 44 10.51 -3.19 -4.22
N GLY A 45 9.37 -3.15 -3.52
CA GLY A 45 9.14 -2.23 -2.40
C GLY A 45 9.11 -0.75 -2.79
N ILE A 46 8.79 -0.43 -4.06
CA ILE A 46 8.81 0.94 -4.58
C ILE A 46 7.71 1.80 -3.94
N TYR A 47 6.58 1.18 -3.61
CA TYR A 47 5.40 1.87 -3.07
C TYR A 47 5.08 1.39 -1.65
N ARG A 48 4.49 2.29 -0.86
CA ARG A 48 3.96 1.95 0.47
C ARG A 48 2.95 0.81 0.33
N GLN A 49 3.22 -0.28 1.05
CA GLN A 49 2.30 -1.39 1.15
C GLN A 49 1.25 -1.11 2.23
N PRO A 50 0.02 -1.62 2.07
CA PRO A 50 -0.95 -1.59 3.16
C PRO A 50 -0.39 -2.36 4.37
N HIS A 51 -0.14 -1.65 5.47
CA HIS A 51 0.25 -2.27 6.73
C HIS A 51 -0.99 -2.70 7.50
N VAL A 52 -1.03 -3.96 7.92
CA VAL A 52 -2.05 -4.45 8.87
C VAL A 52 -1.39 -4.49 10.24
N PRO A 53 -1.71 -3.55 11.15
CA PRO A 53 -1.08 -3.50 12.46
C PRO A 53 -1.36 -4.79 13.22
N ARG A 54 -0.33 -5.62 13.36
CA ARG A 54 -0.34 -6.87 14.14
C ARG A 54 0.78 -6.76 15.17
N GLY A 55 0.40 -6.73 16.44
CA GLY A 55 1.36 -6.71 17.54
C GLY A 55 2.24 -7.94 17.53
N ALA A 56 3.55 -7.76 17.76
CA ALA A 56 4.43 -8.90 18.01
C ALA A 56 4.04 -9.55 19.35
N ALA A 57 4.39 -10.83 19.53
CA ALA A 57 4.14 -11.53 20.80
C ALA A 57 4.73 -10.77 22.01
N ALA A 58 5.89 -10.13 21.82
CA ALA A 58 6.52 -9.28 22.82
C ALA A 58 5.68 -8.04 23.17
N ASP A 59 4.96 -7.45 22.22
CA ASP A 59 4.15 -6.24 22.45
C ASP A 59 2.86 -6.58 23.19
N ASN A 60 2.32 -7.76 22.93
CA ASN A 60 1.17 -8.29 23.65
C ASN A 60 1.49 -8.52 25.13
N ALA A 61 2.75 -8.76 25.50
CA ALA A 61 3.17 -8.91 26.90
C ALA A 61 3.35 -7.57 27.65
N LYS A 62 3.52 -6.44 26.94
CA LYS A 62 3.79 -5.13 27.55
C LYS A 62 2.61 -4.58 28.35
N ASN A 63 2.87 -3.89 29.45
CA ASN A 63 1.81 -3.18 30.18
C ASN A 63 1.46 -1.84 29.50
N CYS A 64 0.34 -1.21 29.89
CA CYS A 64 -0.11 0.06 29.29
C CYS A 64 0.94 1.18 29.38
N ARG A 65 1.75 1.18 30.45
CA ARG A 65 2.79 2.20 30.66
C ARG A 65 3.99 1.98 29.73
N GLU A 66 4.41 0.74 29.56
CA GLU A 66 5.47 0.35 28.62
C GLU A 66 5.07 0.64 27.17
N LEU A 67 3.82 0.35 26.79
CA LEU A 67 3.29 0.69 25.47
C LEU A 67 3.33 2.20 25.21
N GLU A 68 2.97 3.01 26.22
CA GLU A 68 3.02 4.47 26.12
C GLU A 68 4.45 4.98 25.98
N TYR A 69 5.39 4.49 26.80
CA TYR A 69 6.80 4.87 26.71
C TYR A 69 7.40 4.53 25.35
N GLU A 70 7.10 3.35 24.84
CA GLU A 70 7.59 2.94 23.54
C GLU A 70 6.99 3.79 22.41
N MET A 71 5.70 4.10 22.48
CA MET A 71 5.05 5.01 21.54
C MET A 71 5.74 6.38 21.56
N GLN A 72 5.99 6.94 22.75
CA GLN A 72 6.70 8.23 22.90
C GLN A 72 8.12 8.19 22.35
N SER A 73 8.84 7.07 22.52
CA SER A 73 10.19 6.91 21.94
C SER A 73 10.17 6.74 20.41
N THR A 74 9.05 6.28 19.84
CA THR A 74 8.92 6.03 18.39
C THR A 74 8.46 7.29 17.64
N VAL A 75 7.65 8.15 18.26
CA VAL A 75 7.08 9.36 17.65
C VAL A 75 8.14 10.28 17.01
N PRO A 76 9.33 10.54 17.57
CA PRO A 76 10.34 11.35 16.90
C PRO A 76 10.78 10.80 15.54
N ASN A 77 10.68 9.49 15.33
CA ASN A 77 11.06 8.84 14.08
C ASN A 77 9.98 8.93 13.00
N THR A 78 8.76 9.37 13.33
CA THR A 78 7.67 9.57 12.36
C THR A 78 7.75 10.91 11.62
N TYR A 79 8.72 11.75 11.95
CA TYR A 79 8.90 13.05 11.31
C TYR A 79 10.11 13.01 10.36
N SER A 80 9.94 13.60 9.17
CA SER A 80 11.06 13.95 8.29
C SER A 80 11.53 15.36 8.62
N TYR A 81 12.85 15.54 8.74
CA TYR A 81 13.47 16.87 8.85
C TYR A 81 13.81 17.45 7.48
N LYS A 82 13.76 16.62 6.43
CA LYS A 82 14.06 17.03 5.07
C LYS A 82 12.78 17.56 4.41
N PRO A 83 12.85 18.72 3.73
CA PRO A 83 11.76 19.19 2.89
C PRO A 83 11.53 18.22 1.72
N ASP A 84 10.30 18.18 1.23
CA ASP A 84 9.96 17.39 0.04
C ASP A 84 10.77 17.87 -1.18
N LEU A 85 10.92 16.98 -2.17
CA LEU A 85 11.66 17.21 -3.41
C LEU A 85 11.39 18.58 -4.07
N TYR A 86 10.14 19.05 -4.00
CA TYR A 86 9.68 20.30 -4.62
C TYR A 86 9.83 21.53 -3.72
N ASP A 87 9.99 21.32 -2.41
CA ASP A 87 10.15 22.38 -1.41
C ASP A 87 11.63 22.73 -1.17
N ASP A 88 12.56 21.84 -1.57
CA ASP A 88 13.99 22.13 -1.57
C ASP A 88 14.41 22.92 -2.85
N PRO A 89 14.88 24.17 -2.72
CA PRO A 89 15.33 24.96 -3.86
C PRO A 89 16.50 24.32 -4.60
N ALA A 90 17.39 23.59 -3.93
CA ALA A 90 18.53 22.95 -4.57
C ALA A 90 18.08 21.81 -5.50
N MET A 91 17.12 21.02 -5.04
CA MET A 91 16.56 19.88 -5.76
C MET A 91 15.67 20.36 -6.92
N GLY A 92 14.83 21.36 -6.69
CA GLY A 92 14.03 22.00 -7.73
C GLY A 92 14.89 22.55 -8.88
N VAL A 93 16.01 23.22 -8.57
CA VAL A 93 16.96 23.70 -9.60
C VAL A 93 17.62 22.53 -10.33
N SER A 94 18.04 21.48 -9.63
CA SER A 94 18.68 20.31 -10.25
C SER A 94 17.79 19.62 -11.28
N PHE A 95 16.47 19.56 -11.04
CA PHE A 95 15.50 18.99 -11.98
C PHE A 95 15.46 19.77 -13.29
N TRP A 96 15.43 21.10 -13.21
CA TRP A 96 15.44 21.97 -14.40
C TRP A 96 16.79 21.92 -15.12
N VAL A 97 17.89 22.04 -14.39
CA VAL A 97 19.25 22.04 -14.96
C VAL A 97 19.59 20.70 -15.60
N ARG A 98 19.05 19.57 -15.11
CA ARG A 98 19.20 18.25 -15.73
C ARG A 98 18.78 18.21 -17.19
N THR A 99 17.80 19.03 -17.60
CA THR A 99 17.35 19.09 -19.00
C THR A 99 18.40 19.68 -19.94
N ILE A 100 19.34 20.47 -19.40
CA ILE A 100 20.38 21.18 -20.15
C ILE A 100 21.76 20.51 -19.94
N TYR A 101 22.03 20.07 -18.71
CA TYR A 101 23.29 19.46 -18.29
C TYR A 101 23.04 18.11 -17.62
N SER A 102 23.44 17.02 -18.27
CA SER A 102 23.22 15.65 -17.79
C SER A 102 23.88 15.36 -16.44
N GLU A 103 25.00 16.01 -16.11
CA GLU A 103 25.70 15.84 -14.83
C GLU A 103 24.89 16.31 -13.62
N ALA A 104 24.02 17.31 -13.79
CA ALA A 104 23.12 17.76 -12.74
C ALA A 104 22.07 16.70 -12.37
N ALA A 105 21.89 15.66 -13.19
CA ALA A 105 21.09 14.50 -12.83
C ALA A 105 21.61 13.79 -11.59
N MET A 106 22.92 13.83 -11.32
CA MET A 106 23.51 13.15 -10.16
C MET A 106 23.01 13.73 -8.83
N ILE A 107 22.84 15.06 -8.75
CA ILE A 107 22.33 15.75 -7.55
C ILE A 107 20.88 15.33 -7.30
N PHE A 108 20.06 15.34 -8.36
CA PHE A 108 18.68 14.89 -8.30
C PHE A 108 18.57 13.42 -7.85
N TRP A 109 19.36 12.54 -8.47
CA TRP A 109 19.38 11.11 -8.12
C TRP A 109 19.80 10.88 -6.67
N TYR A 110 20.86 11.55 -6.21
CA TYR A 110 21.30 11.44 -4.81
C TYR A 110 20.19 11.85 -3.85
N GLY A 111 19.57 13.00 -4.09
CA GLY A 111 18.51 13.48 -3.23
C GLY A 111 17.27 12.59 -3.24
N ALA A 112 16.93 11.95 -4.37
CA ALA A 112 15.84 10.97 -4.44
C ALA A 112 16.15 9.69 -3.64
N VAL A 113 17.40 9.22 -3.63
CA VAL A 113 17.80 8.05 -2.82
C VAL A 113 17.71 8.36 -1.33
N VAL A 114 18.19 9.53 -0.90
CA VAL A 114 18.09 9.95 0.51
C VAL A 114 16.63 10.09 0.95
N GLU A 115 15.78 10.64 0.09
CA GLU A 115 14.33 10.73 0.35
C GLU A 115 13.69 9.35 0.51
N PHE A 116 14.06 8.39 -0.35
CA PHE A 116 13.57 7.03 -0.25
C PHE A 116 13.94 6.41 1.10
N GLU A 117 15.20 6.50 1.52
CA GLU A 117 15.66 5.98 2.81
C GLU A 117 14.92 6.63 3.99
N GLU A 118 14.76 7.96 3.99
CA GLU A 118 14.01 8.65 5.04
C GLU A 118 12.54 8.26 5.06
N ASN A 119 11.91 8.13 3.90
CA ASN A 119 10.52 7.72 3.82
C ASN A 119 10.33 6.30 4.35
N THR A 120 11.25 5.37 4.06
CA THR A 120 11.18 4.02 4.65
C THR A 120 11.29 4.04 6.19
N ARG A 121 12.16 4.90 6.75
CA ARG A 121 12.27 5.10 8.20
C ARG A 121 10.95 5.62 8.77
N VAL A 122 10.40 6.68 8.19
CA VAL A 122 9.17 7.33 8.66
C VAL A 122 7.99 6.36 8.59
N VAL A 123 7.79 5.70 7.45
CA VAL A 123 6.69 4.74 7.25
C VAL A 123 6.77 3.60 8.27
N SER A 124 7.96 3.03 8.48
CA SER A 124 8.12 1.94 9.46
C SER A 124 7.84 2.40 10.91
N ALA A 125 8.17 3.64 11.25
CA ALA A 125 7.86 4.24 12.54
C ALA A 125 6.35 4.52 12.70
N GLU A 126 5.69 5.03 11.65
CA GLU A 126 4.24 5.24 11.63
C GLU A 126 3.49 3.92 11.86
N ASP A 127 3.86 2.89 11.09
CA ASP A 127 3.27 1.55 11.16
C ASP A 127 3.44 0.94 12.57
N ARG A 128 4.60 1.21 13.21
CA ARG A 128 4.86 0.83 14.59
C ARG A 128 3.94 1.55 15.57
N VAL A 129 3.81 2.87 15.46
CA VAL A 129 2.92 3.68 16.30
C VAL A 129 1.46 3.24 16.15
N GLU A 130 1.02 2.96 14.93
CA GLU A 130 -0.34 2.46 14.66
C GLU A 130 -0.60 1.12 15.35
N THR A 131 0.39 0.22 15.31
CA THR A 131 0.34 -1.07 15.99
C THR A 131 0.22 -0.89 17.51
N LEU A 132 1.01 0.00 18.10
CA LEU A 132 0.96 0.28 19.54
C LEU A 132 -0.36 0.92 19.96
N ARG A 133 -0.91 1.86 19.16
CA ARG A 133 -2.22 2.48 19.39
C ARG A 133 -3.34 1.45 19.39
N ARG A 134 -3.31 0.50 18.44
CA ARG A 134 -4.27 -0.60 18.39
C ARG A 134 -4.19 -1.47 19.63
N LEU A 135 -2.99 -1.88 20.04
CA LEU A 135 -2.80 -2.68 21.27
C LEU A 135 -3.27 -1.95 22.53
N LYS A 136 -3.05 -0.64 22.61
CA LYS A 136 -3.53 0.21 23.70
C LYS A 136 -5.06 0.22 23.77
N ALA A 137 -5.73 0.26 22.61
CA ALA A 137 -7.18 0.17 22.51
C ALA A 137 -7.71 -1.23 22.88
N GLU A 138 -7.06 -2.29 22.39
CA GLU A 138 -7.43 -3.69 22.70
C GLU A 138 -7.31 -3.99 24.21
N LYS A 139 -6.31 -3.41 24.88
CA LYS A 139 -6.10 -3.52 26.33
C LYS A 139 -6.93 -2.54 27.17
N ARG A 140 -7.75 -1.70 26.55
CA ARG A 140 -8.60 -0.69 27.22
C ARG A 140 -7.84 0.21 28.20
N CYS A 141 -6.63 0.61 27.83
CA CYS A 141 -5.77 1.42 28.71
C CYS A 141 -6.33 2.84 29.02
N PHE A 142 -7.48 3.21 28.45
CA PHE A 142 -8.13 4.51 28.62
C PHE A 142 -9.28 4.49 29.66
N GLU A 143 -9.68 3.33 30.18
CA GLU A 143 -10.84 3.17 31.07
C GLU A 143 -10.49 3.30 32.57
N ARG A 144 -9.44 4.05 32.93
CA ARG A 144 -8.96 4.17 34.32
C ARG A 144 -8.87 5.59 34.81
#